data_AF-A0A075U0U0-F1
#
_entry.id   AF-A0A075U0U0-F1
#
_cell.length_a   1.000
_cell.length_b   1.000
_cell.length_c   1.000
_cell.angle_alpha   90.00
_cell.angle_beta   90.00
_cell.angle_gamma   90.00
#
_symmetry.space_group_name_H-M   'P 1'
#
loop_
_entity.id
_entity.type
_entity.pdbx_description
1 polymer ?
#
loop_
_entity_poly.entity_id
_entity_poly.type
_entity_poly.pdbx_seq_one_letter_code
_entity_poly.pdbx_strand_id
1 'polypeptide(L)' 'MAYHTYEFLRARRHDPKWRERYQVERLKRIAIFLTGILFFEMLLILYQSNVDVSTWCHELSMKVTHFFR' A
#
# COMPACT_ATOMS: atom_id res chain seq x y z
N MET A 1 0.64 -25.76 -1.11
CA MET A 1 1.47 -24.87 -0.26
C MET A 1 2.58 -24.27 -1.12
N ALA A 2 2.52 -22.97 -1.39
CA ALA A 2 3.41 -22.32 -2.35
C ALA A 2 4.86 -22.27 -1.85
N TYR A 3 5.68 -23.24 -2.26
CA TYR A 3 7.11 -23.36 -1.97
C TYR A 3 7.98 -22.38 -2.81
N HIS A 4 7.47 -21.17 -3.03
CA HIS A 4 8.18 -20.09 -3.71
C HIS A 4 8.31 -18.88 -2.78
N THR A 5 8.83 -19.11 -1.58
CA THR A 5 9.19 -18.04 -0.66
C THR A 5 10.19 -17.12 -1.35
N TYR A 6 10.09 -15.80 -1.15
CA TYR A 6 11.07 -14.84 -1.68
C TYR A 6 12.53 -15.26 -1.38
N GLU A 7 12.77 -15.92 -0.24
CA GLU A 7 14.06 -16.48 0.14
C GLU A 7 14.58 -17.55 -0.84
N PHE A 8 13.69 -18.41 -1.36
CA PHE A 8 14.02 -19.38 -2.40
C PHE A 8 14.51 -18.70 -3.69
N LEU A 9 13.83 -17.62 -4.08
CA LEU A 9 14.21 -16.82 -5.25
C LEU A 9 15.48 -16.01 -4.99
N ARG A 10 15.67 -15.50 -3.77
CA ARG A 10 16.86 -14.74 -3.34
C ARG A 10 18.11 -15.61 -3.37
N ALA A 11 18.02 -16.86 -2.93
CA ALA A 11 19.11 -17.83 -2.99
C ALA A 11 19.53 -18.14 -4.44
N ARG A 12 18.60 -18.07 -5.38
CA ARG A 12 18.80 -18.39 -6.82
C ARG A 12 18.81 -17.15 -7.72
N ARG A 13 19.17 -15.99 -7.18
CA ARG A 13 19.12 -14.70 -7.90
C ARG A 13 19.98 -14.67 -9.18
N HIS A 14 21.02 -15.50 -9.26
CA HIS A 14 21.92 -15.57 -10.41
C HIS A 14 21.48 -16.56 -11.48
N ASP A 15 20.60 -17.51 -11.14
CA ASP A 15 20.11 -18.53 -12.08
C ASP A 15 19.19 -17.89 -13.13
N PRO A 16 19.46 -18.06 -14.44
CA PRO A 16 18.68 -17.43 -15.50
C PRO A 16 17.19 -17.81 -15.44
N LYS A 17 16.88 -19.05 -15.04
CA LYS A 17 15.50 -19.55 -14.87
C LYS A 17 14.68 -18.79 -13.82
N TRP A 18 15.33 -18.30 -12.76
CA TRP A 18 14.65 -17.71 -11.60
C TRP A 18 14.87 -16.21 -11.44
N ARG A 19 15.83 -15.65 -12.19
CA ARG A 19 16.21 -14.23 -12.15
C ARG A 19 15.03 -13.30 -12.40
N GLU A 20 14.23 -13.55 -13.44
CA GLU A 20 13.08 -12.71 -13.76
C GLU A 20 12.04 -12.73 -12.65
N ARG A 21 11.67 -13.92 -12.16
CA ARG A 21 10.72 -14.07 -11.04
C ARG A 21 11.23 -13.38 -9.78
N TYR A 22 12.53 -13.49 -9.49
CA TYR A 22 13.15 -12.78 -8.37
C TYR A 22 13.04 -11.25 -8.52
N GLN A 23 13.29 -10.69 -9.70
CA GLN A 23 13.18 -9.24 -9.93
C GLN A 23 11.73 -8.76 -9.79
N VAL A 24 10.76 -9.51 -10.31
CA VAL A 24 9.33 -9.18 -10.17
C VAL A 24 8.92 -9.17 -8.70
N GLU A 25 9.27 -10.21 -7.93
CA GLU A 25 8.93 -10.28 -6.50
C GLU A 25 9.65 -9.21 -5.67
N ARG A 26 10.88 -8.85 -6.05
CA ARG A 26 11.60 -7.73 -5.44
C ARG A 26 10.92 -6.39 -5.74
N LEU A 27 10.51 -6.15 -6.98
CA LEU A 27 9.80 -4.93 -7.36
C LEU A 27 8.46 -4.80 -6.65
N LYS A 28 7.68 -5.88 -6.53
CA LYS A 28 6.43 -5.89 -5.75
C LYS A 28 6.66 -5.45 -4.30
N ARG A 29 7.70 -5.97 -3.65
CA ARG A 29 8.04 -5.60 -2.26
C ARG A 29 8.43 -4.12 -2.15
N ILE A 30 9.23 -3.62 -3.09
CA ILE A 30 9.61 -2.20 -3.14
C ILE A 30 8.36 -1.34 -3.36
N ALA A 31 7.48 -1.72 -4.28
CA ALA A 31 6.24 -1.00 -4.56
C ALA A 31 5.34 -0.93 -3.32
N ILE A 32 5.12 -2.05 -2.62
CA ILE A 32 4.33 -2.07 -1.38
C ILE A 32 4.93 -1.15 -0.31
N PHE A 33 6.25 -1.21 -0.13
CA PHE A 33 6.94 -0.35 0.83
C PHE A 33 6.80 1.14 0.49
N LEU A 34 7.00 1.51 -0.78
CA LEU A 34 6.82 2.88 -1.25
C LEU A 34 5.37 3.36 -1.10
N THR A 35 4.38 2.53 -1.44
CA THR A 35 2.97 2.88 -1.22
C THR A 35 2.66 3.07 0.27
N GLY A 36 3.30 2.30 1.15
CA GLY A 36 3.17 2.47 2.61
C GLY A 36 3.75 3.79 3.09
N ILE A 37 4.91 4.20 2.58
CA ILE A 37 5.51 5.52 2.89
C ILE A 37 4.58 6.65 2.44
N LEU A 38 4.11 6.62 1.19
CA LEU A 38 3.21 7.64 0.66
C LEU A 38 1.91 7.75 1.47
N PHE A 39 1.38 6.60 1.91
CA PHE A 39 0.22 6.57 2.80
C PHE A 39 0.51 7.23 4.16
N PHE A 40 1.67 6.93 4.75
CA PHE A 40 2.09 7.55 6.00
C PHE A 40 2.32 9.06 5.87
N GLU A 41 2.95 9.52 4.79
CA GLU A 41 3.14 10.94 4.51
C GLU A 41 1.80 11.67 4.37
N MET A 42 0.83 11.06 3.67
CA MET A 42 -0.52 11.60 3.56
C MET A 42 -1.18 11.76 4.95
N LEU A 43 -1.07 10.76 5.82
CA LEU A 43 -1.60 10.82 7.18
C LEU A 43 -0.90 11.91 8.01
N LEU A 44 0.41 12.08 7.88
CA LEU A 44 1.16 13.14 8.57
C LEU A 44 0.73 14.53 8.10
N ILE A 45 0.49 14.73 6.82
CA ILE A 45 -0.03 15.99 6.27
C ILE A 45 -1.43 16.27 6.82
N LEU A 46 -2.31 15.28 6.84
CA LEU A 46 -3.66 15.40 7.42
C LEU A 46 -3.61 15.74 8.91
N TYR A 47 -2.67 15.13 9.64
CA TYR A 47 -2.46 15.43 11.06
C TYR A 47 -1.93 16.86 11.28
N GLN A 48 -0.89 17.28 10.54
CA GLN A 48 -0.32 18.62 10.66
C GLN A 48 -1.28 19.73 10.25
N SER A 49 -2.15 19.46 9.27
CA SER A 49 -3.13 20.43 8.81
C SER A 49 -4.30 20.62 9.78
N ASN A 50 -4.32 19.92 10.94
CA ASN A 50 -5.44 19.90 11.89
C ASN A 50 -6.78 19.71 11.18
N VAL A 51 -6.77 18.95 10.07
CA VAL A 51 -8.00 18.65 9.35
C VAL A 51 -8.81 17.74 10.25
N ASP A 52 -9.87 18.28 10.81
CA ASP A 52 -10.79 17.53 11.64
C ASP A 52 -11.57 16.56 10.75
N VAL A 53 -10.98 15.39 10.54
CA VAL A 53 -11.53 14.30 9.72
C VAL A 53 -12.94 13.94 10.21
N SER A 54 -13.22 14.15 11.50
CA SER A 54 -14.54 13.92 12.07
C SER A 54 -15.62 14.83 11.45
N THR A 55 -15.29 16.08 11.17
CA THR A 55 -16.18 17.06 10.54
C THR A 55 -16.46 16.69 9.08
N TRP A 56 -15.44 16.25 8.34
CA TRP A 56 -15.59 15.79 6.95
C TRP A 56 -16.41 14.49 6.86
N CYS A 57 -16.17 13.53 7.76
CA CYS A 57 -16.96 12.31 7.85
C CYS A 57 -18.42 12.62 8.23
N HIS A 58 -18.66 13.58 9.11
CA HIS A 58 -19.99 14.01 9.51
C HIS A 58 -20.76 14.66 8.34
N GLU A 59 -20.11 15.56 7.60
CA GLU A 59 -20.72 16.19 6.41
C GLU A 59 -21.03 15.17 5.30
N LEU A 60 -20.12 14.22 5.06
CA LEU A 60 -20.33 13.15 4.10
C LEU A 60 -21.51 12.25 4.50
N SER A 61 -21.58 11.86 5.78
CA SER A 61 -22.68 11.06 6.30
C SER A 61 -24.02 11.78 6.10
N MET A 62 -24.09 13.08 6.41
CA MET A 62 -25.30 13.88 6.24
C MET A 62 -25.74 13.96 4.77
N LYS A 63 -24.80 14.18 3.84
CA LYS A 63 -25.10 14.21 2.40
C LYS A 63 -25.58 12.86 1.88
N VAL A 64 -24.96 11.76 2.32
CA VAL A 64 -25.38 10.40 1.96
C VAL A 64 -26.79 10.13 2.47
N THR A 65 -27.09 10.43 3.74
CA THR A 65 -28.43 10.22 4.30
C THR A 65 -29.50 11.05 3.59
N HIS A 66 -29.19 12.29 3.18
CA HIS A 66 -30.10 13.10 2.38
C HIS A 66 -30.28 12.57 0.95
N PHE A 67 -29.27 11.94 0.36
CA PHE A 67 -29.36 11.38 -0.99
C PHE A 67 -30.18 10.09 -1.05
N PHE A 68 -30.21 9.31 0.04
CA PHE A 68 -30.98 8.07 0.16
C PHE A 68 -32.42 8.26 0.68
N ARG A 69 -32.87 9.50 0.89
CA ARG A 69 -34.22 9.86 1.33
C ARG A 69 -34.97 10.59 0.23
#